data_AF-A0AAU0VCM7-F1
#
_entry.id   AF-A0AAU0VCM7-F1
#
_cell.length_a   1.000
_cell.length_b   1.000
_cell.length_c   1.000
_cell.angle_alpha   90.00
_cell.angle_beta   90.00
_cell.angle_gamma   90.00
#
_symmetry.space_group_name_H-M   'P 1'
#
loop_
_entity.id
_entity.type
_entity.pdbx_description
1 polymer ?
#
loop_
_entity_poly.entity_id
_entity_poly.type
_entity_poly.pdbx_seq_one_letter_code
_entity_poly.pdbx_strand_id
1 'polypeptide(L)' 'MLMAHPTVLRNLIEQYEALRVLNAESGGEEARQRMDDVAYTLCVSTGTGDVDSALAAARHQLPGARPEDDSVLSA' A
#
# COMPACT_ATOMS: atom_id res chain seq x y z
N MET A 1 10.71 -10.72 -10.90
CA MET A 1 10.22 -9.43 -10.39
C MET A 1 9.08 -9.74 -9.44
N LEU A 2 9.21 -9.35 -8.17
CA LEU A 2 8.23 -9.64 -7.11
C LEU A 2 7.05 -8.68 -7.31
N MET A 3 6.12 -9.04 -8.19
CA MET A 3 4.84 -8.31 -8.27
C MET A 3 4.11 -8.57 -6.96
N ALA A 4 3.87 -7.52 -6.17
CA ALA A 4 3.11 -7.65 -4.94
C ALA A 4 1.69 -8.15 -5.27
N HIS A 5 1.21 -9.14 -4.51
CA HIS A 5 -0.13 -9.68 -4.72
C HIS A 5 -1.17 -8.53 -4.60
N PRO A 6 -2.19 -8.44 -5.48
CA PRO A 6 -3.15 -7.34 -5.48
C PRO A 6 -3.80 -7.08 -4.11
N THR A 7 -4.11 -8.14 -3.36
CA THR A 7 -4.60 -8.07 -1.97
C THR A 7 -3.65 -7.33 -1.03
N VAL A 8 -2.34 -7.56 -1.15
CA VAL A 8 -1.32 -6.90 -0.33
C VAL A 8 -1.24 -5.42 -0.69
N LEU A 9 -1.26 -5.08 -1.99
CA LEU A 9 -1.29 -3.68 -2.44
C LEU A 9 -2.52 -2.92 -1.93
N ARG A 10 -3.71 -3.54 -1.96
CA ARG A 10 -4.93 -2.95 -1.40
C ARG A 10 -4.78 -2.66 0.09
N ASN A 11 -4.29 -3.63 0.85
CA ASN A 11 -4.11 -3.47 2.29
C ASN A 11 -3.07 -2.37 2.61
N LEU A 12 -1.97 -2.28 1.85
CA LEU A 12 -1.00 -1.21 2.01
C LEU A 12 -1.57 0.17 1.73
N ILE A 13 -2.43 0.32 0.70
CA ILE A 13 -3.13 1.58 0.42
C ILE A 13 -4.04 1.96 1.60
N GLU A 14 -4.86 1.03 2.09
CA GLU A 14 -5.78 1.25 3.21
C GLU A 14 -5.03 1.63 4.49
N GLN A 15 -3.93 0.95 4.80
CA GLN A 15 -3.08 1.27 5.94
C GLN A 15 -2.45 2.67 5.82
N TYR A 16 -1.96 3.02 4.63
CA TYR A 16 -1.38 4.35 4.39
C TYR A 16 -2.42 5.46 4.59
N GLU A 17 -3.64 5.28 4.06
CA GLU A 17 -4.73 6.25 4.23
C GLU A 17 -5.16 6.38 5.70
N ALA A 18 -5.30 5.27 6.42
CA ALA A 18 -5.64 5.30 7.84
C ALA A 18 -4.56 5.99 8.68
N LEU A 19 -3.28 5.67 8.43
CA LEU A 19 -2.15 6.31 9.10
C LEU A 19 -2.06 7.81 8.76
N ARG A 20 -2.39 8.20 7.52
CA ARG A 20 -2.44 9.61 7.11
C ARG A 20 -3.49 10.40 7.89
N VAL A 21 -4.67 9.82 8.12
CA VAL A 21 -5.71 10.44 8.97
C VAL A 21 -5.22 10.53 10.42
N LEU A 22 -4.68 9.44 10.96
CA LEU A 22 -4.16 9.42 12.35
C LEU A 22 -3.00 10.39 12.56
N ASN A 23 -2.10 10.55 11.60
CA ASN A 23 -1.00 11.52 11.68
C ASN A 23 -1.53 12.96 11.62
N ALA A 24 -2.55 13.24 10.80
CA ALA A 24 -3.18 14.55 10.78
C ALA A 24 -3.84 14.92 12.12
N GLU A 25 -4.38 13.93 12.85
CA GLU A 25 -5.06 14.15 14.13
C GLU A 25 -4.12 14.10 15.35
N SER A 26 -3.13 13.21 15.36
CA SER A 26 -2.32 12.89 16.55
C SER A 26 -0.80 13.01 16.36
N GLY A 27 -0.31 13.31 15.16
CA GLY A 27 1.03 13.88 14.88
C GLY A 27 2.27 13.23 15.54
N GLY A 28 2.20 11.98 16.00
CA GLY A 28 3.29 11.33 16.72
C GLY A 28 4.42 10.85 15.78
N GLU A 29 5.66 10.88 16.26
CA GLU A 29 6.83 10.36 15.52
C GLU A 29 6.64 8.90 15.10
N GLU A 30 6.06 8.06 15.96
CA GLU A 30 5.79 6.66 15.60
C GLU A 30 4.77 6.51 14.45
N ALA A 31 3.75 7.37 14.40
CA ALA A 31 2.78 7.37 13.32
C ALA A 31 3.42 7.81 12.00
N ARG A 32 4.32 8.80 12.07
CA ARG A 32 5.10 9.25 10.91
C ARG A 32 6.06 8.17 10.41
N GLN A 33 6.78 7.51 11.32
CA GLN A 33 7.68 6.40 10.96
C GLN A 33 6.91 5.25 10.28
N ARG A 34 5.76 4.86 10.83
CA ARG A 34 4.91 3.83 10.21
C ARG A 34 4.39 4.25 8.84
N MET A 35 4.04 5.53 8.64
CA MET A 35 3.66 6.03 7.32
C MET A 35 4.81 5.92 6.32
N ASP A 36 6.01 6.28 6.74
CA ASP A 36 7.21 6.22 5.89
C ASP A 36 7.57 4.78 5.51
N ASP A 37 7.42 3.83 6.45
CA ASP A 37 7.64 2.39 6.19
C ASP A 37 6.65 1.83 5.16
N VAL A 38 5.37 2.20 5.28
CA VAL A 38 4.31 1.79 4.33
C VAL A 38 4.54 2.45 2.96
N ALA A 39 4.91 3.74 2.94
CA ALA A 39 5.24 4.46 1.72
C ALA A 39 6.44 3.82 0.99
N TYR A 40 7.50 3.49 1.72
CA TYR A 40 8.67 2.81 1.18
C TYR A 40 8.30 1.45 0.58
N THR A 41 7.48 0.67 1.28
CA THR A 41 7.01 -0.63 0.80
C THR A 41 6.18 -0.51 -0.47
N LEU A 42 5.29 0.49 -0.54
CA LEU A 42 4.52 0.80 -1.75
C LEU A 42 5.46 1.13 -2.90
N CYS A 43 6.39 2.08 -2.73
CA CYS A 43 7.35 2.49 -3.75
C CYS A 43 8.15 1.30 -4.33
N VAL A 44 8.68 0.44 -3.46
CA VAL A 44 9.43 -0.75 -3.89
C VAL A 44 8.52 -1.75 -4.63
N SER A 45 7.30 -1.97 -4.13
CA SER A 45 6.35 -2.91 -4.70
C SER A 45 5.79 -2.46 -6.05
N THR A 46 5.67 -1.14 -6.26
CA THR A 46 5.19 -0.55 -7.52
C THR A 46 6.32 -0.11 -8.45
N GLY A 47 7.57 -0.14 -8.00
CA GLY A 47 8.73 0.33 -8.76
C GLY A 47 8.74 1.84 -8.98
N THR A 48 8.21 2.63 -8.05
CA THR A 48 8.12 4.10 -8.13
C THR A 48 9.07 4.78 -7.14
N GLY A 49 9.34 6.07 -7.37
CA GLY A 49 10.27 6.86 -6.53
C GLY A 49 9.59 7.68 -5.43
N ASP A 50 8.27 7.83 -5.49
CA ASP A 50 7.49 8.63 -4.54
C ASP A 50 6.16 7.94 -4.20
N VAL A 51 5.60 8.30 -3.05
CA VAL A 51 4.39 7.68 -2.50
C VAL A 51 3.13 8.01 -3.30
N ASP A 52 3.04 9.19 -3.91
CA ASP A 52 1.87 9.58 -4.70
C ASP A 52 1.83 8.77 -6.01
N SER A 53 2.97 8.64 -6.69
CA SER A 53 3.13 7.74 -7.84
C SER A 53 2.92 6.28 -7.46
N ALA A 54 3.39 5.87 -6.28
CA ALA A 54 3.17 4.51 -5.78
C ALA A 54 1.68 4.22 -5.59
N LEU A 55 0.93 5.14 -4.96
CA LEU A 55 -0.50 5.02 -4.76
C LEU A 55 -1.26 5.00 -6.10
N ALA A 56 -0.89 5.86 -7.05
CA ALA A 56 -1.49 5.86 -8.38
C ALA A 56 -1.23 4.54 -9.12
N ALA A 57 0.02 4.08 -9.14
CA ALA A 57 0.41 2.81 -9.76
C ALA A 57 -0.29 1.61 -9.10
N ALA A 58 -0.35 1.57 -7.77
CA ALA A 58 -1.03 0.53 -7.02
C ALA A 58 -2.54 0.51 -7.31
N ARG A 59 -3.20 1.68 -7.38
CA ARG A 59 -4.62 1.78 -7.77
C ARG A 59 -4.87 1.33 -9.21
N HIS A 60 -3.94 1.58 -10.13
CA HIS A 60 -4.01 1.09 -11.50
C HIS A 60 -3.81 -0.43 -11.61
N GLN A 61 -3.00 -1.01 -10.72
CA GLN A 61 -2.77 -2.46 -10.65
C GLN A 61 -3.92 -3.22 -10.00
N LEU A 62 -4.71 -2.56 -9.14
CA LEU A 62 -5.94 -3.14 -8.60
C LEU A 62 -7.00 -3.20 -9.70
N PRO A 63 -7.43 -4.40 -10.15
CA PRO A 63 -8.55 -4.52 -11.06
C PRO A 63 -9.77 -3.89 -10.39
N GLY A 64 -10.40 -2.93 -11.07
CA GLY A 64 -11.62 -2.28 -10.57
C GLY A 64 -12.66 -3.34 -10.21
N ALA A 65 -12.86 -3.57 -8.91
CA ALA A 65 -13.95 -4.32 -8.30
C ALA A 65 -14.43 -5.57 -9.08
N ARG A 66 -13.55 -6.56 -9.31
CA ARG A 66 -13.97 -7.97 -9.44
C ARG A 66 -13.19 -8.84 -8.45
N PRO A 67 -13.87 -9.59 -7.57
CA PRO A 67 -13.24 -10.38 -6.52
C PRO A 67 -13.04 -11.80 -7.03
N GLU A 68 -11.98 -12.05 -7.79
CA GLU A 68 -11.60 -13.42 -8.14
C GLU A 68 -10.11 -13.48 -8.50
N ASP A 69 -9.49 -14.61 -8.18
CA ASP A 69 -8.05 -14.94 -8.16
C ASP A 69 -7.32 -14.54 -6.86
N ASP A 70 -7.40 -15.31 -5.76
CA ASP A 70 -7.12 -16.75 -5.56
C ASP A 70 -5.60 -17.05 -5.56
N SER A 71 -4.97 -16.82 -4.41
CA SER A 71 -3.87 -17.64 -3.94
C SER A 71 -4.25 -18.17 -2.57
N VAL A 72 -5.06 -19.23 -2.61
CA VAL A 72 -5.01 -20.33 -1.65
C VAL A 72 -3.59 -20.53 -1.10
N LEU A 73 -3.53 -20.65 0.22
CA LEU A 73 -2.39 -21.21 0.94
C LEU A 73 -1.85 -22.45 0.20
N SER A 74 -0.55 -22.45 -0.05
CA SER A 74 0.23 -23.67 -0.26
C SER A 74 1.64 -23.38 0.27
N ALA A 75 2.19 -24.07 1.26
CA ALA A 75 1.82 -25.26 2.01
C ALA A 75 2.39 -25.17 3.44
#